data_AF-A0A0C2Z4F0-F1
#
_entry.id   AF-A0A0C2Z4F0-F1
#
_cell.length_a   1.000
_cell.length_b   1.000
_cell.length_c   1.000
_cell.angle_alpha   90.00
_cell.angle_beta   90.00
_cell.angle_gamma   90.00
#
_symmetry.space_group_name_H-M   'P 1'
#
loop_
_entity.id
_entity.type
_entity.pdbx_description
1 polymer ?
#
loop_
_entity_poly.entity_id
_entity_poly.type
_entity_poly.pdbx_seq_one_letter_code
_entity_poly.pdbx_strand_id
1 'polypeptide(L)'
;MTLGAVIATLFLLFPYIDIAFSSLFFDVQTGKFIYKESQVVRFLYHFVIKVIQLFTVGVIVLLLLSLYYKKEFFNLSKKKLLYLIVVLIVGPILVVNIIFKDNWGRARPAHIVEFNGTQKFTPPFVKTNQCDTNCSFVCGHASAAFYFFALIPLVAPRHQRAVAWFALTFGTLIGLVRIMQGGHFLSDVIFSGFFVYFSYKILYWVMFERS
;
A
#
# COMPACT_ATOMS: atom_id res chain seq x y z
N MET A 1 -7.78 -11.92 19.16
CA MET A 1 -7.92 -11.52 17.74
C MET A 1 -6.89 -10.43 17.46
N THR A 2 -6.06 -10.55 16.41
CA THR A 2 -5.13 -9.47 16.04
C THR A 2 -5.92 -8.23 15.59
N LEU A 3 -5.39 -7.02 15.76
CA LEU A 3 -6.06 -5.77 15.38
C LEU A 3 -6.56 -5.79 13.92
N GLY A 4 -5.79 -6.37 13.00
CA GLY A 4 -6.19 -6.54 11.60
C GLY A 4 -7.43 -7.41 11.43
N ALA A 5 -7.59 -8.47 12.22
CA ALA A 5 -8.78 -9.31 12.17
C ALA A 5 -10.02 -8.58 12.72
N VAL A 6 -9.87 -7.80 13.80
CA VAL A 6 -10.96 -6.94 14.32
C VAL A 6 -11.44 -5.97 13.25
N ILE A 7 -10.50 -5.31 12.56
CA ILE A 7 -10.82 -4.36 11.50
C ILE A 7 -11.42 -5.07 10.28
N ALA A 8 -10.92 -6.26 9.91
CA ALA A 8 -11.53 -7.08 8.85
C ALA A 8 -12.99 -7.44 9.17
N THR A 9 -13.26 -7.90 10.38
CA THR A 9 -14.62 -8.18 10.83
C THR A 9 -15.49 -6.94 10.80
N LEU A 10 -15.00 -5.78 11.25
CA LEU A 10 -15.73 -4.51 11.20
C LEU A 10 -16.16 -4.17 9.77
N PHE A 11 -15.26 -4.21 8.80
CA PHE A 11 -15.58 -3.87 7.41
C PHE A 11 -16.42 -4.95 6.69
N LEU A 12 -16.39 -6.20 7.15
CA LEU A 12 -17.28 -7.24 6.64
C LEU A 12 -18.71 -7.09 7.17
N LEU A 13 -18.87 -6.73 8.45
CA LEU A 13 -20.18 -6.53 9.08
C LEU A 13 -20.80 -5.18 8.71
N PHE A 14 -19.98 -4.15 8.52
CA PHE A 14 -20.40 -2.78 8.22
C PHE A 14 -19.70 -2.24 6.96
N PRO A 15 -19.91 -2.86 5.78
CA PRO A 15 -19.17 -2.51 4.56
C PRO A 15 -19.53 -1.11 4.04
N TYR A 16 -20.69 -0.56 4.44
CA TYR A 16 -21.11 0.80 4.09
C TYR A 16 -20.19 1.90 4.64
N ILE A 17 -19.27 1.59 5.57
CA ILE A 17 -18.20 2.51 5.99
C ILE A 17 -17.38 2.95 4.76
N ASP A 18 -17.10 2.03 3.83
CA ASP A 18 -16.35 2.35 2.61
C ASP A 18 -17.10 3.33 1.72
N ILE A 19 -18.42 3.14 1.56
CA ILE A 19 -19.27 4.05 0.78
C ILE A 19 -19.35 5.41 1.47
N ALA A 20 -19.66 5.44 2.77
CA ALA A 20 -19.80 6.67 3.55
C ALA A 20 -18.51 7.50 3.57
N PHE A 21 -17.35 6.83 3.64
CA PHE A 21 -16.06 7.53 3.58
C PHE A 21 -15.75 8.05 2.18
N SER A 22 -16.02 7.26 1.14
CA SER A 22 -15.84 7.71 -0.25
C SER A 22 -16.79 8.85 -0.65
N SER A 23 -18.01 8.90 -0.10
CA SER A 23 -18.98 9.96 -0.41
C SER A 23 -18.55 11.34 0.06
N LEU A 24 -17.66 11.43 1.05
CA LEU A 24 -17.05 12.71 1.47
C LEU A 24 -16.28 13.41 0.35
N PHE A 25 -15.86 12.66 -0.67
CA PHE A 25 -15.06 13.15 -1.79
C PHE A 25 -15.80 13.10 -3.13
N PHE A 26 -17.09 12.75 -3.12
CA PHE A 26 -17.92 12.69 -4.31
C PHE A 26 -18.84 13.91 -4.35
N ASP A 27 -18.78 14.66 -5.45
CA ASP A 27 -19.66 15.79 -5.69
C ASP A 27 -20.88 15.33 -6.49
N VAL A 28 -22.04 15.42 -5.85
CA VAL A 28 -23.34 15.01 -6.40
C VAL A 28 -23.78 15.93 -7.54
N GLN A 29 -23.39 17.22 -7.54
CA GLN A 29 -23.79 18.16 -8.59
C GLN A 29 -23.06 17.87 -9.90
N THR A 30 -21.76 17.57 -9.81
CA THR A 30 -20.94 17.25 -10.99
C THR A 30 -20.92 15.76 -11.33
N GLY A 31 -21.41 14.90 -10.44
CA GLY A 31 -21.41 13.44 -10.59
C GLY A 31 -20.00 12.84 -10.61
N LYS A 32 -19.02 13.50 -9.98
CA LYS A 32 -17.60 13.16 -10.06
C LYS A 32 -16.91 13.25 -8.70
N PHE A 33 -15.82 12.51 -8.56
CA PHE A 33 -14.91 12.68 -7.43
C PHE A 33 -14.11 13.98 -7.56
N ILE A 34 -14.07 14.77 -6.48
CA ILE A 34 -13.55 16.15 -6.43
C ILE A 34 -12.13 16.26 -7.00
N TYR A 35 -11.31 15.21 -6.87
CA TYR A 35 -9.91 15.22 -7.28
C TYR A 35 -9.54 14.25 -8.40
N LYS A 36 -10.53 13.68 -9.09
CA LYS A 36 -10.29 12.71 -10.17
C LYS A 36 -9.31 13.24 -11.23
N GLU A 37 -9.50 14.49 -11.65
CA GLU A 37 -8.69 15.16 -12.70
C GLU A 37 -7.68 16.18 -12.15
N SER A 38 -7.45 16.21 -10.84
CA SER A 38 -6.56 17.22 -10.24
C SER A 38 -5.10 17.00 -10.63
N GLN A 39 -4.45 18.06 -11.13
CA GLN A 39 -3.04 18.06 -11.48
C GLN A 39 -2.14 17.83 -10.26
N VAL A 40 -2.52 18.37 -9.09
CA VAL A 40 -1.81 18.16 -7.82
C VAL A 40 -1.78 16.68 -7.47
N VAL A 41 -2.91 16.00 -7.64
CA VAL A 41 -3.01 14.57 -7.35
C VAL A 41 -2.24 13.73 -8.36
N ARG A 42 -2.28 14.08 -9.65
CA ARG A 42 -1.45 13.44 -10.68
C ARG A 42 0.04 13.61 -10.39
N PHE A 43 0.44 14.79 -9.90
CA PHE A 43 1.80 15.03 -9.45
C PHE A 43 2.17 14.13 -8.26
N LEU A 44 1.34 14.06 -7.21
CA LEU A 44 1.58 13.20 -6.04
C LEU A 44 1.68 11.72 -6.44
N TYR A 45 0.84 11.27 -7.38
CA TYR A 45 0.90 9.93 -7.96
C TYR A 45 2.28 9.63 -8.57
N HIS A 46 2.78 10.52 -9.44
CA HIS A 46 4.10 10.34 -10.07
C HIS A 46 5.25 10.52 -9.09
N PHE A 47 5.11 11.41 -8.12
CA PHE A 47 6.10 11.67 -7.09
C PHE A 47 6.37 10.41 -6.27
N VAL A 48 5.33 9.71 -5.79
CA VAL A 48 5.49 8.47 -5.02
C VAL A 48 6.21 7.40 -5.83
N ILE A 49 5.80 7.19 -7.08
CA ILE A 49 6.43 6.21 -7.95
C ILE A 49 7.92 6.53 -8.12
N LYS A 50 8.26 7.80 -8.39
CA LYS A 50 9.65 8.23 -8.53
C LYS A 50 10.45 8.07 -7.23
N VAL A 51 9.90 8.41 -6.08
CA VAL A 51 10.55 8.23 -4.76
C VAL A 51 10.87 6.76 -4.51
N ILE A 52 9.89 5.87 -4.71
CA ILE A 52 10.10 4.43 -4.52
C ILE A 52 11.08 3.86 -5.54
N GLN A 53 11.01 4.28 -6.80
CA GLN A 53 11.96 3.88 -7.83
C GLN A 53 13.39 4.32 -7.49
N LEU A 54 13.59 5.59 -7.16
CA LEU A 54 14.90 6.13 -6.77
C LEU A 54 15.46 5.43 -5.54
N PHE A 55 14.62 5.20 -4.52
CA PHE A 55 15.02 4.47 -3.33
C PHE A 55 15.44 3.03 -3.67
N THR A 56 14.64 2.33 -4.50
CA THR A 56 14.92 0.95 -4.91
C THR A 56 16.21 0.85 -5.73
N VAL A 57 16.41 1.77 -6.68
CA VAL A 57 17.66 1.87 -7.45
C VAL A 57 18.84 2.12 -6.52
N GLY A 58 18.71 3.03 -5.54
CA GLY A 58 19.73 3.27 -4.53
C GLY A 58 20.09 2.01 -3.72
N VAL A 59 19.09 1.25 -3.28
CA VAL A 59 19.30 -0.03 -2.57
C VAL A 59 20.03 -1.04 -3.45
N ILE A 60 19.64 -1.19 -4.72
CA ILE A 60 20.29 -2.11 -5.66
C ILE A 60 21.74 -1.69 -5.92
N VAL A 61 21.99 -0.40 -6.18
CA VAL A 61 23.34 0.12 -6.40
C VAL A 61 24.21 -0.11 -5.17
N LEU A 62 23.71 0.17 -3.96
CA LEU A 62 24.45 -0.09 -2.72
C LEU A 62 24.74 -1.58 -2.54
N LEU A 63 23.83 -2.47 -2.92
CA LEU A 63 24.06 -3.92 -2.85
C LEU A 63 25.17 -4.34 -3.82
N LEU A 64 25.13 -3.87 -5.06
CA LEU A 64 26.14 -4.16 -6.08
C LEU A 64 27.52 -3.63 -5.65
N LEU A 65 27.59 -2.40 -5.13
CA LEU A 65 28.83 -1.81 -4.60
C LEU A 65 29.36 -2.60 -3.40
N SER A 66 28.47 -3.05 -2.49
CA SER A 66 28.86 -3.86 -1.33
C SER A 66 29.39 -5.23 -1.72
N LEU A 67 28.88 -5.81 -2.81
CA LEU A 67 29.39 -7.06 -3.40
C LEU A 67 30.74 -6.85 -4.06
N TYR A 68 30.87 -5.80 -4.88
CA TYR A 68 32.09 -5.50 -5.63
C TYR A 68 33.27 -5.13 -4.72
N TYR A 69 33.07 -4.18 -3.80
CA TYR A 69 34.12 -3.72 -2.89
C TYR A 69 34.29 -4.58 -1.63
N LYS A 70 33.45 -5.61 -1.47
CA LYS A 70 33.45 -6.52 -0.30
C LYS A 70 33.39 -5.79 1.06
N LYS A 71 32.76 -4.61 1.11
CA LYS A 71 32.61 -3.80 2.33
C LYS A 71 31.17 -3.33 2.52
N GLU A 72 30.85 -2.88 3.73
CA GLU A 72 29.55 -2.27 4.04
C GLU A 72 29.59 -0.75 3.82
N PHE A 73 28.47 -0.19 3.39
CA PHE A 73 28.27 1.26 3.28
C PHE A 73 27.14 1.68 4.21
N PHE A 74 27.28 2.81 4.90
CA PHE A 74 26.25 3.36 5.81
C PHE A 74 25.76 2.37 6.90
N ASN A 75 26.61 1.43 7.35
CA ASN A 75 26.24 0.34 8.28
C ASN A 75 25.11 -0.57 7.77
N LEU A 76 24.95 -0.64 6.44
CA LEU A 76 24.03 -1.54 5.74
C LEU A 76 24.81 -2.76 5.22
N SER A 77 24.62 -3.89 5.87
CA SER A 77 25.14 -5.17 5.40
C SER A 77 24.42 -5.63 4.13
N LYS A 78 25.07 -6.49 3.35
CA LYS A 78 24.47 -7.12 2.15
C LYS A 78 23.14 -7.80 2.48
N LYS A 79 23.04 -8.42 3.66
CA LYS A 79 21.83 -9.08 4.17
C LYS A 79 20.70 -8.07 4.42
N LYS A 80 20.99 -6.88 4.98
CA LYS A 80 20.01 -5.79 5.14
C LYS A 80 19.52 -5.24 3.80
N LEU A 81 20.43 -5.04 2.84
CA LEU A 81 20.09 -4.56 1.50
C LEU A 81 19.24 -5.58 0.73
N LEU A 82 19.60 -6.86 0.79
CA LEU A 82 18.80 -7.94 0.22
C LEU A 82 17.42 -8.03 0.87
N TYR A 83 17.33 -7.91 2.20
CA TYR A 83 16.06 -7.89 2.92
C TYR A 83 15.12 -6.79 2.41
N LEU A 84 15.61 -5.57 2.19
CA LEU A 84 14.79 -4.49 1.62
C LEU A 84 14.21 -4.85 0.25
N ILE A 85 15.04 -5.42 -0.64
CA ILE A 85 14.58 -5.88 -1.96
C ILE A 85 13.52 -6.98 -1.82
N VAL A 86 13.75 -7.96 -0.95
CA VAL A 86 12.82 -9.07 -0.73
C VAL A 86 11.49 -8.58 -0.17
N VAL A 87 11.48 -7.62 0.77
CA VAL A 87 10.23 -7.05 1.30
C VAL A 87 9.47 -6.29 0.22
N LEU A 88 10.14 -5.55 -0.66
CA LEU A 88 9.50 -4.86 -1.78
C LEU A 88 8.83 -5.85 -2.76
N ILE A 89 9.53 -6.94 -3.07
CA ILE A 89 9.02 -7.99 -3.96
C ILE A 89 7.85 -8.72 -3.31
N VAL A 90 7.97 -9.13 -2.05
CA VAL A 90 6.95 -9.97 -1.40
C VAL A 90 5.73 -9.14 -1.00
N GLY A 91 5.91 -8.00 -0.33
CA GLY A 91 4.78 -7.23 0.20
C GLY A 91 4.01 -6.50 -0.91
N PRO A 92 4.55 -5.39 -1.45
CA PRO A 92 3.88 -4.64 -2.51
C PRO A 92 3.66 -5.43 -3.81
N ILE A 93 4.70 -6.05 -4.37
CA ILE A 93 4.59 -6.65 -5.72
C ILE A 93 3.77 -7.95 -5.67
N LEU A 94 4.18 -8.94 -4.88
CA LEU A 94 3.55 -10.25 -4.85
C LEU A 94 2.21 -10.23 -4.08
N VAL A 95 2.22 -9.88 -2.80
CA VAL A 95 1.02 -9.98 -1.96
C VAL A 95 -0.03 -8.96 -2.43
N VAL A 96 0.31 -7.68 -2.49
CA VAL A 96 -0.70 -6.65 -2.77
C VAL A 96 -1.14 -6.64 -4.24
N ASN A 97 -0.21 -6.60 -5.20
CA ASN A 97 -0.57 -6.50 -6.61
C ASN A 97 -0.93 -7.87 -7.21
N ILE A 98 0.01 -8.82 -7.21
CA ILE A 98 -0.20 -10.09 -7.93
C ILE A 98 -1.27 -10.95 -7.26
N ILE A 99 -1.26 -11.14 -5.95
CA ILE A 99 -2.20 -12.05 -5.27
C ILE A 99 -3.57 -11.41 -5.09
N PHE A 100 -3.64 -10.20 -4.53
CA PHE A 100 -4.92 -9.56 -4.23
C PHE A 100 -5.46 -8.73 -5.39
N LYS A 101 -4.73 -7.68 -5.83
CA LYS A 101 -5.24 -6.68 -6.78
C LYS A 101 -5.75 -7.27 -8.10
N ASP A 102 -5.01 -8.23 -8.64
CA ASP A 102 -5.32 -8.81 -9.95
C ASP A 102 -6.31 -10.00 -9.85
N ASN A 103 -6.65 -10.48 -8.64
CA ASN A 103 -7.53 -11.65 -8.46
C ASN A 103 -8.75 -11.42 -7.56
N TRP A 104 -9.04 -10.18 -7.13
CA TRP A 104 -10.20 -9.89 -6.29
C TRP A 104 -11.45 -9.43 -7.05
N GLY A 105 -11.25 -8.76 -8.18
CA GLY A 105 -12.33 -8.25 -9.05
C GLY A 105 -13.23 -7.17 -8.44
N ARG A 106 -12.87 -6.62 -7.26
CA ARG A 106 -13.61 -5.53 -6.59
C ARG A 106 -13.56 -4.25 -7.44
N ALA A 107 -14.73 -3.73 -7.83
CA ALA A 107 -14.85 -2.45 -8.52
C ALA A 107 -14.34 -1.28 -7.66
N ARG A 108 -13.83 -0.23 -8.31
CA ARG A 108 -13.39 1.01 -7.63
C ARG A 108 -14.60 1.91 -7.32
N PRO A 109 -14.51 2.81 -6.32
CA PRO A 109 -15.58 3.76 -6.03
C PRO A 109 -16.09 4.51 -7.27
N ALA A 110 -15.21 5.00 -8.14
CA ALA A 110 -15.60 5.74 -9.34
C ALA A 110 -16.36 4.92 -10.42
N HIS A 111 -16.57 3.62 -10.20
CA HIS A 111 -17.24 2.73 -11.14
C HIS A 111 -18.51 2.08 -10.57
N ILE A 112 -18.84 2.30 -9.29
CA ILE A 112 -20.04 1.70 -8.67
C ILE A 112 -21.28 2.59 -8.82
N VAL A 113 -22.46 1.97 -8.79
CA VAL A 113 -23.77 2.64 -8.95
C VAL A 113 -23.95 3.81 -7.98
N GLU A 114 -23.50 3.65 -6.74
CA GLU A 114 -23.59 4.67 -5.68
C GLU A 114 -22.85 5.97 -6.03
N PHE A 115 -21.88 5.91 -6.95
CA PHE A 115 -21.10 7.05 -7.41
C PHE A 115 -21.20 7.25 -8.93
N ASN A 116 -22.40 7.04 -9.47
CA ASN A 116 -22.74 7.27 -10.89
C ASN A 116 -21.98 6.37 -11.88
N GLY A 117 -21.58 5.18 -11.43
CA GLY A 117 -21.04 4.11 -12.26
C GLY A 117 -22.06 3.02 -12.57
N THR A 118 -21.59 1.87 -13.04
CA THR A 118 -22.45 0.73 -13.48
C THR A 118 -22.20 -0.56 -12.71
N GLN A 119 -21.09 -0.64 -11.97
CA GLN A 119 -20.69 -1.86 -11.25
C GLN A 119 -21.32 -1.91 -9.86
N LYS A 120 -21.37 -3.11 -9.28
CA LYS A 120 -21.90 -3.29 -7.93
C LYS A 120 -20.81 -3.11 -6.87
N PHE A 121 -21.15 -2.40 -5.80
CA PHE A 121 -20.31 -2.38 -4.61
C PHE A 121 -20.17 -3.79 -4.02
N THR A 122 -18.97 -4.09 -3.52
CA THR A 122 -18.66 -5.34 -2.81
C THR A 122 -17.80 -5.05 -1.58
N PRO A 123 -18.01 -5.74 -0.45
CA PRO A 123 -17.17 -5.62 0.74
C PRO A 123 -15.71 -6.03 0.50
N PRO A 124 -14.75 -5.58 1.33
CA PRO A 124 -13.39 -6.13 1.28
C PRO A 124 -13.40 -7.63 1.59
N PHE A 125 -12.39 -8.36 1.12
CA PHE A 125 -12.28 -9.82 1.28
C PHE A 125 -13.36 -10.69 0.62
N VAL A 126 -14.31 -10.09 -0.12
CA VAL A 126 -15.25 -10.83 -0.97
C VAL A 126 -14.76 -10.78 -2.42
N LYS A 127 -14.44 -11.94 -3.00
CA LYS A 127 -14.06 -12.04 -4.42
C LYS A 127 -15.28 -11.84 -5.31
N THR A 128 -15.11 -11.13 -6.42
CA THR A 128 -16.18 -10.84 -7.37
C THR A 128 -15.65 -10.67 -8.79
N ASN A 129 -16.53 -10.38 -9.76
CA ASN A 129 -16.24 -10.20 -11.18
C ASN A 129 -16.61 -8.80 -11.67
N GLN A 130 -16.58 -7.80 -10.79
CA GLN A 130 -16.98 -6.42 -11.09
C GLN A 130 -15.83 -5.58 -11.70
N CYS A 131 -14.68 -6.20 -11.94
CA CYS A 131 -13.49 -5.59 -12.53
C CYS A 131 -12.57 -6.68 -13.07
N ASP A 132 -12.03 -6.46 -14.27
CA ASP A 132 -11.15 -7.44 -14.94
C ASP A 132 -9.67 -7.24 -14.61
N THR A 133 -9.20 -5.99 -14.50
CA THR A 133 -7.78 -5.69 -14.24
C THR A 133 -7.60 -4.43 -13.38
N ASN A 134 -6.47 -4.33 -12.67
CA ASN A 134 -6.11 -3.14 -11.88
C ASN A 134 -7.20 -2.74 -10.87
N CYS A 135 -7.80 -3.73 -10.22
CA CYS A 135 -9.00 -3.57 -9.39
C CYS A 135 -8.72 -2.84 -8.06
N SER A 136 -9.80 -2.58 -7.30
CA SER A 136 -9.76 -1.75 -6.10
C SER A 136 -9.06 -2.43 -4.93
N PHE A 137 -9.39 -3.70 -4.64
CA PHE A 137 -8.82 -4.39 -3.49
C PHE A 137 -7.53 -5.12 -3.89
N VAL A 138 -6.34 -4.74 -3.42
CA VAL A 138 -5.98 -3.68 -2.45
C VAL A 138 -5.22 -2.51 -3.11
N CYS A 139 -5.02 -1.42 -2.36
CA CYS A 139 -4.36 -0.22 -2.87
C CYS A 139 -2.85 -0.41 -3.07
N GLY A 140 -2.44 -0.61 -4.34
CA GLY A 140 -1.04 -0.76 -4.74
C GLY A 140 -0.17 0.46 -4.43
N HIS A 141 -0.64 1.69 -4.72
CA HIS A 141 0.11 2.92 -4.44
C HIS A 141 0.38 3.11 -2.94
N ALA A 142 -0.63 2.86 -2.10
CA ALA A 142 -0.45 2.89 -0.66
C ALA A 142 0.54 1.82 -0.19
N SER A 143 0.51 0.60 -0.76
CA SER A 143 1.46 -0.46 -0.38
C SER A 143 2.92 -0.08 -0.67
N ALA A 144 3.16 0.54 -1.82
CA ALA A 144 4.48 1.02 -2.20
C ALA A 144 4.99 2.10 -1.23
N ALA A 145 4.12 2.94 -0.68
CA ALA A 145 4.48 3.91 0.35
C ALA A 145 4.64 3.27 1.74
N PHE A 146 3.79 2.32 2.12
CA PHE A 146 3.91 1.55 3.37
C PHE A 146 5.16 0.66 3.41
N TYR A 147 5.79 0.38 2.27
CA TYR A 147 7.05 -0.36 2.18
C TYR A 147 8.13 0.17 3.13
N PHE A 148 8.14 1.47 3.45
CA PHE A 148 9.08 2.06 4.40
C PHE A 148 8.98 1.50 5.83
N PHE A 149 7.92 0.75 6.18
CA PHE A 149 7.92 -0.08 7.40
C PHE A 149 9.11 -1.06 7.45
N ALA A 150 9.61 -1.51 6.30
CA ALA A 150 10.78 -2.38 6.22
C ALA A 150 12.03 -1.76 6.85
N LEU A 151 12.12 -0.42 6.94
CA LEU A 151 13.24 0.27 7.57
C LEU A 151 13.22 0.20 9.11
N ILE A 152 12.07 -0.06 9.73
CA ILE A 152 11.91 -0.08 11.20
C ILE A 152 12.98 -0.95 11.88
N PRO A 153 13.14 -2.24 11.55
CA PRO A 153 14.12 -3.07 12.23
C PRO A 153 15.58 -2.77 11.85
N LEU A 154 15.82 -1.89 10.86
CA LEU A 154 17.16 -1.55 10.38
C LEU A 154 17.75 -0.30 11.06
N VAL A 155 16.92 0.49 11.74
CA VAL A 155 17.34 1.70 12.45
C VAL A 155 17.50 1.46 13.95
N ALA A 156 18.26 2.34 14.61
CA ALA A 156 18.42 2.29 16.07
C ALA A 156 17.06 2.37 16.81
N PRO A 157 16.89 1.73 17.98
CA PRO A 157 15.62 1.69 18.71
C PRO A 157 14.96 3.06 18.91
N ARG A 158 15.77 4.10 19.19
CA ARG A 158 15.29 5.49 19.34
C ARG A 158 14.62 6.09 18.10
N HIS A 159 14.92 5.57 16.91
CA HIS A 159 14.39 6.06 15.63
C HIS A 159 13.24 5.22 15.07
N GLN A 160 12.98 4.05 15.64
CA GLN A 160 11.96 3.12 15.13
C GLN A 160 10.56 3.74 15.11
N ARG A 161 10.21 4.50 16.16
CA ARG A 161 8.93 5.21 16.23
C ARG A 161 8.80 6.27 15.14
N ALA A 162 9.86 7.02 14.88
CA ALA A 162 9.86 8.05 13.84
C ALA A 162 9.69 7.43 12.45
N VAL A 163 10.39 6.34 12.15
CA VAL A 163 10.26 5.60 10.89
C VAL A 163 8.86 4.98 10.75
N ALA A 164 8.30 4.43 11.82
CA ALA A 164 6.94 3.88 11.82
C ALA A 164 5.90 4.96 11.52
N TRP A 165 6.00 6.13 12.16
CA TRP A 165 5.12 7.26 11.88
C TRP A 165 5.30 7.80 10.47
N PHE A 166 6.53 7.89 9.98
CA PHE A 166 6.80 8.28 8.59
C PHE A 166 6.12 7.34 7.60
N ALA A 167 6.34 6.02 7.73
CA ALA A 167 5.76 5.03 6.84
C ALA A 167 4.21 5.01 6.91
N LEU A 168 3.66 5.10 8.13
CA LEU A 168 2.21 5.15 8.36
C LEU A 168 1.60 6.40 7.73
N THR A 169 2.15 7.58 8.01
CA THR A 169 1.65 8.86 7.49
C THR A 169 1.80 8.91 5.97
N PHE A 170 2.96 8.52 5.43
CA PHE A 170 3.20 8.53 3.99
C PHE A 170 2.23 7.60 3.27
N GLY A 171 2.11 6.34 3.69
CA GLY A 171 1.17 5.39 3.08
C GLY A 171 -0.28 5.82 3.20
N THR A 172 -0.69 6.38 4.35
CA THR A 172 -2.05 6.87 4.58
C THR A 172 -2.37 8.08 3.71
N LEU A 173 -1.46 9.05 3.60
CA LEU A 173 -1.65 10.22 2.74
C LEU A 173 -1.78 9.82 1.26
N ILE A 174 -0.95 8.89 0.80
CA ILE A 174 -1.07 8.39 -0.57
C ILE A 174 -2.38 7.62 -0.77
N GLY A 175 -2.77 6.80 0.20
CA GLY A 175 -4.06 6.12 0.17
C GLY A 175 -5.24 7.09 0.13
N LEU A 176 -5.21 8.14 0.95
CA LEU A 176 -6.24 9.19 0.99
C LEU A 176 -6.38 9.88 -0.36
N VAL A 177 -5.26 10.24 -0.99
CA VAL A 177 -5.24 10.79 -2.35
C VAL A 177 -5.93 9.85 -3.34
N ARG A 178 -5.71 8.53 -3.24
CA ARG A 178 -6.38 7.55 -4.10
C ARG A 178 -7.87 7.40 -3.82
N ILE A 179 -8.29 7.56 -2.56
CA ILE A 179 -9.71 7.60 -2.17
C ILE A 179 -10.39 8.84 -2.75
N MET A 180 -9.74 10.01 -2.65
CA MET A 180 -10.24 11.29 -3.17
C MET A 180 -10.43 11.29 -4.69
N GLN A 181 -9.75 10.40 -5.42
CA GLN A 181 -9.93 10.19 -6.87
C GLN A 181 -11.04 9.19 -7.21
N GLY A 182 -11.65 8.56 -6.20
CA GLY A 182 -12.53 7.40 -6.37
C GLY A 182 -11.81 6.15 -6.85
N GLY A 183 -10.49 6.06 -6.61
CA GLY A 183 -9.65 4.96 -7.08
C GLY A 183 -9.63 3.76 -6.14
N HIS A 184 -9.85 3.97 -4.84
CA HIS A 184 -9.81 2.96 -3.80
C HIS A 184 -10.75 3.31 -2.65
N PHE A 185 -11.25 2.30 -1.94
CA PHE A 185 -11.99 2.48 -0.69
C PHE A 185 -11.05 2.61 0.52
N LEU A 186 -11.59 3.02 1.66
CA LEU A 186 -10.83 3.13 2.92
C LEU A 186 -10.24 1.78 3.33
N SER A 187 -11.03 0.71 3.27
CA SER A 187 -10.57 -0.65 3.57
C SER A 187 -9.42 -1.09 2.66
N ASP A 188 -9.44 -0.74 1.38
CA ASP A 188 -8.38 -1.10 0.42
C ASP A 188 -7.02 -0.51 0.84
N VAL A 189 -7.03 0.68 1.45
CA VAL A 189 -5.82 1.36 1.96
C VAL A 189 -5.37 0.74 3.28
N ILE A 190 -6.30 0.51 4.21
CA ILE A 190 -5.98 -0.06 5.53
C ILE A 190 -5.37 -1.47 5.38
N PHE A 191 -5.98 -2.34 4.58
CA PHE A 191 -5.49 -3.71 4.40
C PHE A 191 -4.20 -3.76 3.57
N SER A 192 -3.99 -2.81 2.66
CA SER A 192 -2.69 -2.61 2.01
C SER A 192 -1.57 -2.37 3.05
N GLY A 193 -1.83 -1.49 4.03
CA GLY A 193 -0.90 -1.26 5.15
C GLY A 193 -0.66 -2.50 6.01
N PHE A 194 -1.71 -3.24 6.37
CA PHE A 194 -1.57 -4.49 7.12
C PHE A 194 -0.76 -5.56 6.38
N PHE A 195 -1.02 -5.77 5.09
CA PHE A 195 -0.30 -6.76 4.30
C PHE A 195 1.19 -6.44 4.21
N VAL A 196 1.56 -5.18 4.00
CA VAL A 196 2.97 -4.76 4.00
C VAL A 196 3.57 -4.86 5.40
N TYR A 197 2.83 -4.48 6.45
CA TYR A 197 3.27 -4.60 7.84
C TYR A 197 3.60 -6.05 8.22
N PHE A 198 2.71 -7.00 7.92
CA PHE A 198 2.96 -8.41 8.19
C PHE A 198 4.08 -8.96 7.32
N SER A 199 4.15 -8.56 6.04
CA SER A 199 5.21 -9.00 5.13
C SER A 199 6.61 -8.65 5.66
N TYR A 200 6.85 -7.40 6.05
CA TYR A 200 8.18 -7.03 6.57
C TYR A 200 8.48 -7.75 7.89
N LYS A 201 7.51 -7.89 8.80
CA LYS A 201 7.73 -8.57 10.08
C LYS A 201 8.11 -10.04 9.89
N ILE A 202 7.35 -10.76 9.06
CA ILE A 202 7.61 -12.18 8.79
C ILE A 202 8.97 -12.33 8.12
N LEU A 203 9.28 -11.51 7.12
CA LEU A 203 10.57 -11.58 6.41
C LEU A 203 11.74 -11.21 7.32
N TYR A 204 11.58 -10.23 8.21
CA TYR A 204 12.62 -9.88 9.16
C TYR A 204 12.89 -11.04 10.12
N TRP A 205 11.83 -11.64 10.69
CA TRP A 205 11.94 -12.82 11.54
C TRP A 205 12.64 -13.98 10.82
N VAL A 206 12.20 -14.33 9.61
CA VAL A 206 12.80 -15.40 8.80
C VAL A 206 14.27 -15.12 8.49
N MET A 207 14.60 -13.88 8.09
CA MET A 207 15.94 -13.56 7.62
C MET A 207 16.92 -13.30 8.76
N PHE A 208 16.52 -12.78 9.92
CA PHE A 208 17.45 -12.31 10.95
C PHE A 208 17.32 -13.00 12.31
N GLU A 209 16.13 -13.45 12.69
CA GLU A 209 15.89 -14.00 14.03
C GLU A 209 15.85 -15.54 14.03
N ARG A 210 15.43 -16.14 12.92
CA ARG A 210 15.42 -17.60 12.73
C ARG A 210 16.76 -18.17 12.25
N SER A 211 17.57 -17.35 11.57
CA SER A 211 18.80 -17.76 10.87
C SER A 211 20.03 -17.78 11.77
#